data_AF-A0A939WFY8-F1
#
_entry.id   AF-A0A939WFY8-F1
#
_cell.length_a   1.000
_cell.length_b   1.000
_cell.length_c   1.000
_cell.angle_alpha   90.00
_cell.angle_beta   90.00
_cell.angle_gamma   90.00
#
_symmetry.space_group_name_H-M   'P 1'
#
loop_
_entity.id
_entity.type
_entity.pdbx_description
1 polymer ?
#
loop_
_entity_poly.entity_id
_entity_poly.type
_entity_poly.pdbx_seq_one_letter_code
_entity_poly.pdbx_strand_id
1 'polypeptide(L)'
;MERYCTNCCKSFDFKIKSMTDLDSLICPECGAKIDKNSRKPVEDDNMDAKIGSIFQKVFHFVYIFYMLCAVVGIIAFFLNLSKVLYVVTAISLIVFVLQLLSGYNTFRSGLVFLPIGALVGYLKFGTYEGACFGVMIVFAIRHVVRDVIFRLIWALVGHS
;
A
#
# COMPACT_ATOMS: atom_id res chain seq x y z
N MET A 1 42.03 -9.06 -8.38
CA MET A 1 40.90 -8.91 -7.43
C MET A 1 40.04 -7.75 -7.87
N GLU A 2 38.74 -7.97 -8.04
CA GLU A 2 37.82 -6.90 -8.42
C GLU A 2 37.56 -5.96 -7.24
N ARG A 3 37.79 -4.66 -7.45
CA ARG A 3 37.52 -3.61 -6.47
C ARG A 3 36.69 -2.51 -7.09
N TYR A 4 35.74 -2.01 -6.32
CA TYR A 4 34.83 -0.96 -6.75
C TYR A 4 35.39 0.42 -6.38
N CYS A 5 35.48 1.33 -7.33
CA CYS A 5 35.75 2.73 -7.04
C CYS A 5 34.44 3.47 -6.79
N THR A 6 34.27 4.02 -5.59
CA THR A 6 33.06 4.79 -5.21
C THR A 6 32.91 6.10 -5.98
N ASN A 7 34.01 6.69 -6.47
CA ASN A 7 33.96 7.91 -7.28
C ASN A 7 33.60 7.65 -8.76
N CYS A 8 34.09 6.54 -9.33
CA CYS A 8 33.84 6.21 -10.74
C CYS A 8 32.63 5.28 -10.95
N CYS A 9 32.09 4.73 -9.86
CA CYS A 9 31.06 3.69 -9.88
C CYS A 9 31.38 2.48 -10.78
N LYS A 10 32.67 2.12 -10.89
CA LYS A 10 33.18 1.04 -11.75
C LYS A 10 34.00 0.03 -10.95
N SER A 11 33.95 -1.21 -11.39
CA SER A 11 34.79 -2.30 -10.90
C SER A 11 36.06 -2.41 -11.72
N PHE A 12 37.21 -2.52 -11.07
CA PHE A 12 38.51 -2.72 -11.70
C PHE A 12 39.17 -3.98 -11.15
N ASP A 13 39.79 -4.77 -12.02
CA ASP A 13 40.56 -5.95 -11.61
C ASP A 13 42.02 -5.56 -11.34
N PHE A 14 42.39 -5.53 -10.05
CA PHE A 14 43.75 -5.24 -9.63
C PHE A 14 44.57 -6.52 -9.52
N LYS A 15 45.66 -6.62 -10.29
CA LYS A 15 46.68 -7.67 -10.15
C LYS A 15 47.74 -7.21 -9.15
N ILE A 16 47.72 -7.76 -7.94
CA ILE A 16 48.72 -7.48 -6.91
C ILE A 16 50.03 -8.17 -7.31
N LYS A 17 51.12 -7.42 -7.48
CA LYS A 17 52.45 -7.98 -7.74
C LYS A 17 53.26 -8.21 -6.47
N SER A 18 52.99 -7.48 -5.38
CA SER A 18 53.65 -7.66 -4.08
C SER A 18 52.76 -7.30 -2.89
N MET A 19 53.00 -7.87 -1.71
CA MET A 19 52.23 -7.62 -0.47
C MET A 19 52.29 -6.16 0.01
N THR A 20 53.33 -5.40 -0.38
CA THR A 20 53.49 -3.97 -0.09
C THR A 20 52.54 -3.06 -0.87
N ASP A 21 51.94 -3.54 -1.96
CA ASP A 21 51.00 -2.76 -2.79
C ASP A 21 49.56 -2.77 -2.24
N LEU A 22 49.30 -3.51 -1.15
CA LEU A 22 47.96 -3.57 -0.56
C LEU A 22 47.53 -2.26 0.10
N ASP A 23 48.45 -1.42 0.58
CA ASP A 23 48.15 -0.20 1.37
C ASP A 23 47.65 0.99 0.56
N SER A 24 47.77 0.96 -0.77
CA SER A 24 47.29 2.04 -1.62
C SER A 24 46.81 1.55 -2.99
N LEU A 25 45.61 0.98 -3.03
CA LEU A 25 44.92 0.75 -4.31
C LEU A 25 44.45 2.10 -4.83
N ILE A 26 45.02 2.58 -5.94
CA ILE A 26 44.64 3.85 -6.57
C ILE A 26 43.76 3.53 -7.79
N CYS A 27 42.64 4.23 -7.91
CA CYS A 27 41.78 4.10 -9.09
C CYS A 27 42.51 4.59 -10.35
N PRO A 28 42.60 3.78 -11.42
CA PRO A 28 43.31 4.17 -12.64
C PRO A 28 42.62 5.31 -13.41
N GLU A 29 41.32 5.56 -13.17
CA GLU A 29 40.58 6.63 -13.87
C GLU A 29 40.58 7.95 -13.10
N CYS A 30 40.31 7.94 -11.79
CA CYS A 30 40.13 9.17 -11.01
C CYS A 30 41.26 9.47 -10.01
N GLY A 31 42.27 8.60 -9.90
CA GLY A 31 43.39 8.78 -8.97
C GLY A 31 43.01 8.70 -7.48
N ALA A 32 41.75 8.41 -7.16
CA ALA A 32 41.29 8.30 -5.79
C ALA A 32 41.79 7.00 -5.13
N LYS A 33 42.09 7.06 -3.84
CA LYS A 33 42.39 5.87 -3.03
C LYS A 33 41.13 5.02 -2.89
N ILE A 34 41.21 3.76 -3.28
CA ILE A 34 40.16 2.75 -3.13
C ILE A 34 40.44 2.00 -1.83
N ASP A 35 39.45 1.97 -0.94
CA ASP A 35 39.53 1.20 0.31
C ASP A 35 39.75 -0.28 0.02
N LYS A 36 40.63 -0.93 0.79
CA LYS A 36 40.90 -2.37 0.74
C LYS A 36 39.66 -3.22 1.00
N ASN A 37 38.58 -2.65 1.53
CA ASN A 37 37.29 -3.32 1.74
C ASN A 37 36.20 -2.87 0.76
N SER A 38 36.52 -2.01 -0.21
CA SER A 38 35.53 -1.55 -1.19
C SER A 38 35.08 -2.70 -2.09
N ARG A 39 33.80 -3.04 -1.98
CA ARG A 39 33.09 -4.02 -2.81
C ARG A 39 31.99 -3.29 -3.57
N LYS A 40 31.63 -3.78 -4.76
CA LYS A 40 30.46 -3.26 -5.49
C LYS A 40 29.27 -3.30 -4.53
N PRO A 41 28.51 -2.21 -4.36
CA PRO A 41 27.25 -2.29 -3.62
C PRO A 41 26.41 -3.39 -4.28
N VAL A 42 25.96 -4.35 -3.48
CA VAL A 42 25.05 -5.39 -3.96
C VAL A 42 23.79 -4.64 -4.39
N GLU A 43 23.52 -4.60 -5.71
CA GLU A 43 22.22 -4.19 -6.21
C GLU A 43 21.21 -5.20 -5.66
N ASP A 44 20.47 -4.79 -4.64
CA ASP A 44 19.48 -5.61 -3.97
C ASP A 44 18.27 -5.69 -4.92
N ASP A 45 18.23 -6.71 -5.77
CA ASP A 45 17.09 -7.09 -6.65
C ASP A 45 15.76 -7.25 -5.88
N ASN A 46 15.77 -7.05 -4.56
CA ASN A 46 14.62 -7.04 -3.66
C ASN A 46 13.94 -5.68 -3.47
N MET A 47 14.43 -4.56 -4.04
CA MET A 47 13.75 -3.28 -3.84
C MET A 47 12.32 -3.27 -4.39
N ASP A 48 12.09 -3.86 -5.56
CA ASP A 48 10.74 -3.96 -6.15
C ASP A 48 9.82 -4.88 -5.35
N ALA A 49 10.35 -5.98 -4.81
CA ALA A 49 9.60 -6.88 -3.93
C ALA A 49 9.25 -6.21 -2.58
N LYS A 50 10.16 -5.40 -2.02
CA LYS A 50 9.93 -4.62 -0.81
C LYS A 50 8.85 -3.55 -1.05
N ILE A 51 8.92 -2.84 -2.17
CA ILE A 51 7.90 -1.86 -2.58
C ILE A 51 6.53 -2.55 -2.74
N GLY A 52 6.47 -3.67 -3.46
CA GLY A 52 5.26 -4.48 -3.60
C GLY A 52 4.65 -4.91 -2.26
N SER A 53 5.49 -5.35 -1.32
CA SER A 53 5.05 -5.76 0.03
C SER A 53 4.51 -4.59 0.87
N ILE A 54 5.06 -3.39 0.72
CA ILE A 54 4.62 -2.18 1.44
C ILE A 54 3.26 -1.72 0.89
N PHE A 55 3.11 -1.67 -0.44
CA PHE A 55 1.83 -1.35 -1.07
C PHE A 55 0.74 -2.33 -0.62
N GLN A 56 1.03 -3.63 -0.62
CA GLN A 56 0.09 -4.66 -0.16
C GLN A 56 -0.34 -4.44 1.31
N LYS A 57 0.61 -4.12 2.20
CA LYS A 57 0.31 -3.82 3.62
C LYS A 57 -0.57 -2.57 3.78
N VAL A 58 -0.31 -1.51 3.01
CA VAL A 58 -1.13 -0.28 3.04
C VAL A 58 -2.55 -0.56 2.55
N PHE A 59 -2.71 -1.28 1.43
CA PHE A 59 -4.04 -1.67 0.94
C PHE A 59 -4.80 -2.57 1.93
N HIS A 60 -4.08 -3.41 2.67
CA HIS A 60 -4.68 -4.28 3.68
C HIS A 60 -5.12 -3.49 4.92
N PHE A 61 -4.31 -2.53 5.38
CA PHE A 61 -4.66 -1.67 6.51
C PHE A 61 -5.89 -0.80 6.21
N VAL A 62 -5.94 -0.20 5.01
CA VAL A 62 -7.11 0.56 4.54
C VAL A 62 -8.37 -0.31 4.49
N TYR A 63 -8.23 -1.57 4.04
CA TYR A 63 -9.34 -2.51 4.03
C TYR A 63 -9.87 -2.81 5.43
N ILE A 64 -8.98 -3.11 6.38
CA ILE A 64 -9.35 -3.41 7.77
C ILE A 64 -10.07 -2.21 8.37
N PHE A 65 -9.55 -1.01 8.12
CA PHE A 65 -10.15 0.23 8.58
C PHE A 65 -11.60 0.39 8.12
N TYR A 66 -11.86 0.28 6.82
CA TYR A 66 -13.22 0.42 6.29
C TYR A 66 -14.17 -0.68 6.76
N MET A 67 -13.69 -1.92 6.89
CA MET A 67 -14.52 -3.02 7.42
C MET A 67 -14.89 -2.79 8.88
N LEU A 68 -13.94 -2.35 9.72
CA LEU A 68 -14.22 -2.00 11.11
C LEU A 68 -15.22 -0.84 11.20
N CYS A 69 -15.00 0.24 10.45
CA CYS A 69 -15.93 1.37 10.41
C CYS A 69 -17.33 0.94 9.93
N ALA A 70 -17.42 0.12 8.88
CA ALA A 70 -18.70 -0.36 8.38
C ALA A 70 -19.44 -1.21 9.42
N VAL A 71 -18.76 -2.14 10.09
CA VAL A 71 -19.35 -2.98 11.14
C VAL A 71 -19.80 -2.13 12.33
N VAL A 72 -18.95 -1.23 12.82
CA VAL A 72 -19.30 -0.31 13.92
C VAL A 72 -20.48 0.58 13.53
N GLY A 73 -20.51 1.10 12.30
CA GLY A 73 -21.62 1.89 11.79
C GLY A 73 -22.93 1.11 11.71
N ILE A 74 -22.90 -0.13 11.20
CA ILE A 74 -24.07 -1.01 11.14
C ILE A 74 -24.60 -1.29 12.56
N ILE A 75 -23.72 -1.64 13.50
CA ILE A 75 -24.11 -1.90 14.90
C ILE A 75 -24.67 -0.62 15.55
N ALA A 76 -24.03 0.53 15.33
CA ALA A 76 -24.48 1.81 15.88
C ALA A 76 -25.89 2.19 15.41
N PHE A 77 -26.24 1.86 14.16
CA PHE A 77 -27.61 2.05 13.65
C PHE A 77 -28.62 1.19 14.41
N PHE A 78 -28.34 -0.11 14.62
CA PHE A 78 -29.23 -1.00 15.37
C PHE A 78 -29.38 -0.61 16.84
N LEU A 79 -28.35 -0.03 17.45
CA LEU A 79 -28.37 0.48 18.82
C LEU A 79 -28.91 1.91 18.94
N ASN A 80 -29.37 2.53 17.84
CA ASN A 80 -29.82 3.93 17.79
C ASN A 80 -28.77 4.94 18.30
N LEU A 81 -27.49 4.66 18.13
CA LEU A 81 -26.38 5.54 18.51
C LEU A 81 -26.04 6.50 17.35
N SER A 82 -26.95 7.42 17.03
CA SER A 82 -26.86 8.30 15.84
C SER A 82 -25.54 9.07 15.78
N LYS A 83 -25.03 9.55 16.93
CA LYS A 83 -23.75 10.29 17.00
C LYS A 83 -22.57 9.45 16.50
N VAL A 84 -22.50 8.18 16.90
CA VAL A 84 -21.41 7.27 16.48
C VAL A 84 -21.53 6.99 15.00
N LEU A 85 -22.75 6.73 14.52
CA LEU A 85 -23.02 6.50 13.10
C LEU A 85 -22.57 7.68 12.23
N TYR A 86 -22.90 8.91 12.61
CA TYR A 86 -22.49 10.11 11.88
C TYR A 86 -20.97 10.28 11.86
N VAL A 87 -20.31 10.13 13.01
CA VAL A 87 -18.85 10.28 13.12
C VAL A 87 -18.13 9.24 12.26
N VAL A 88 -18.51 7.97 12.38
CA VAL A 88 -17.88 6.88 11.62
C VAL A 88 -18.13 7.03 10.11
N THR A 89 -19.31 7.50 9.73
CA THR A 89 -19.63 7.80 8.32
C THR A 89 -18.80 8.95 7.79
N ALA A 90 -18.69 10.05 8.54
CA ALA A 90 -17.90 11.20 8.14
C ALA A 90 -16.41 10.85 7.99
N ILE A 91 -15.84 10.15 8.97
CA ILE A 91 -14.44 9.69 8.91
C ILE A 91 -14.23 8.80 7.68
N SER A 92 -15.12 7.84 7.43
CA SER A 92 -15.01 6.94 6.28
C SER A 92 -15.05 7.70 4.94
N LEU A 93 -15.91 8.70 4.83
CA LEU A 93 -15.99 9.56 3.65
C LEU A 93 -14.74 10.43 3.49
N ILE A 94 -14.23 11.03 4.55
CA ILE A 94 -12.99 11.84 4.52
C ILE A 94 -11.81 10.98 4.05
N VAL A 95 -11.64 9.80 4.64
CA VAL A 95 -10.56 8.87 4.25
C VAL A 95 -10.74 8.44 2.79
N PHE A 96 -11.99 8.25 2.32
CA PHE A 96 -12.27 7.91 0.93
C PHE A 96 -11.91 9.04 -0.03
N VAL A 97 -12.23 10.29 0.30
CA VAL A 97 -11.84 11.46 -0.50
C VAL A 97 -10.33 11.64 -0.52
N LEU A 98 -9.65 11.53 0.63
CA LEU A 98 -8.19 11.61 0.69
C LEU A 98 -7.51 10.55 -0.18
N GLN A 99 -8.05 9.33 -0.19
CA GLN A 99 -7.55 8.25 -1.04
C GLN A 99 -7.80 8.50 -2.53
N LEU A 100 -8.94 9.08 -2.90
CA LEU A 100 -9.22 9.50 -4.27
C LEU A 100 -8.22 10.57 -4.74
N LEU A 101 -7.91 11.55 -3.89
CA LEU A 101 -6.98 12.64 -4.21
C LEU A 101 -5.52 12.17 -4.29
N SER A 102 -5.14 11.20 -3.46
CA SER A 102 -3.77 10.69 -3.38
C SER A 102 -3.40 9.73 -4.52
N GLY A 103 -4.32 9.46 -5.46
CA GLY A 103 -4.06 8.60 -6.61
C GLY A 103 -3.85 7.13 -6.29
N TYR A 104 -4.03 6.71 -5.03
CA TYR A 104 -4.06 5.29 -4.67
C TYR A 104 -5.23 4.63 -5.41
N ASN A 105 -5.04 3.37 -5.85
CA ASN A 105 -6.04 2.53 -6.53
C ASN A 105 -7.28 2.27 -5.65
N THR A 106 -8.05 3.33 -5.38
CA THR A 106 -9.40 3.25 -4.90
C THR A 106 -10.24 2.88 -6.11
N PHE A 107 -10.97 1.77 -6.01
CA PHE A 107 -11.98 1.43 -7.01
C PHE A 107 -12.90 2.64 -7.27
N ARG A 108 -12.79 3.24 -8.46
CA ARG A 108 -13.60 4.40 -8.90
C ARG A 108 -15.10 4.16 -8.77
N SER A 109 -15.52 2.90 -8.75
CA SER A 109 -16.90 2.50 -8.51
C SER A 109 -17.50 3.05 -7.20
N GLY A 110 -16.67 3.34 -6.20
CA GLY A 110 -17.12 3.96 -4.95
C GLY A 110 -17.79 5.33 -5.15
N LEU A 111 -17.41 6.11 -6.17
CA LEU A 111 -18.03 7.39 -6.48
C LEU A 111 -19.51 7.27 -6.88
N VAL A 112 -19.87 6.14 -7.50
CA VAL A 112 -21.25 5.90 -7.97
C VAL A 112 -22.04 5.15 -6.91
N PHE A 113 -21.45 4.15 -6.26
CA PHE A 113 -22.18 3.31 -5.31
C PHE A 113 -22.46 4.00 -3.98
N LEU A 114 -21.60 4.91 -3.49
CA LEU A 114 -21.81 5.59 -2.20
C LEU A 114 -23.07 6.49 -2.20
N PRO A 115 -23.29 7.37 -3.21
CA PRO A 115 -24.54 8.14 -3.30
C PRO A 115 -25.78 7.26 -3.46
N ILE A 116 -25.68 6.18 -4.24
CA ILE A 116 -26.79 5.23 -4.42
C ILE A 116 -27.14 4.55 -3.09
N GLY A 117 -26.13 4.10 -2.33
CA GLY A 117 -26.32 3.52 -1.00
C GLY A 117 -27.00 4.49 -0.04
N ALA A 118 -26.54 5.75 -0.01
CA ALA A 118 -27.14 6.79 0.81
C ALA A 118 -28.61 7.03 0.43
N LEU A 119 -28.90 7.13 -0.87
CA LEU A 119 -30.25 7.35 -1.38
C LEU A 119 -31.19 6.18 -1.03
N VAL A 120 -30.75 4.94 -1.27
CA VAL A 120 -31.54 3.74 -0.94
C VAL A 120 -31.78 3.64 0.56
N GLY A 121 -30.77 3.94 1.37
CA GLY A 121 -30.89 3.99 2.82
C GLY A 121 -31.90 5.04 3.30
N TYR A 122 -31.85 6.25 2.73
CA TYR A 122 -32.79 7.31 3.04
C TYR A 122 -34.22 6.96 2.62
N LEU A 123 -34.42 6.43 1.40
CA LEU A 123 -35.75 6.05 0.91
C LEU A 123 -36.38 4.92 1.72
N LYS A 124 -35.57 3.98 2.24
CA LYS A 124 -36.07 2.83 3.00
C LYS A 124 -36.44 3.17 4.45
N PHE A 125 -35.69 4.07 5.09
CA PHE A 125 -35.87 4.38 6.52
C PHE A 125 -36.44 5.78 6.79
N GLY A 126 -36.47 6.66 5.79
CA GLY A 126 -36.99 8.03 5.90
C GLY A 126 -36.15 8.98 6.76
N THR A 127 -34.96 8.56 7.19
CA THR A 127 -34.13 9.30 8.14
C THR A 127 -32.69 9.47 7.65
N TYR A 128 -32.00 10.49 8.17
CA TYR A 128 -30.58 10.72 7.89
C TYR A 128 -29.70 9.59 8.41
N GLU A 129 -30.08 8.95 9.53
CA GLU A 129 -29.44 7.74 10.04
C GLU A 129 -29.51 6.61 9.00
N GLY A 130 -30.66 6.45 8.34
CA GLY A 130 -30.84 5.47 7.27
C GLY A 130 -29.90 5.71 6.09
N ALA A 131 -29.67 6.98 5.73
CA ALA A 131 -28.70 7.33 4.69
C ALA A 131 -27.26 6.93 5.07
N CYS A 132 -26.85 7.26 6.30
CA CYS A 132 -25.53 6.88 6.83
C CYS A 132 -25.36 5.35 6.91
N PHE A 133 -26.40 4.64 7.33
CA PHE A 133 -26.43 3.18 7.32
C PHE A 133 -26.25 2.61 5.91
N GLY A 134 -26.94 3.17 4.92
CA GLY A 134 -26.79 2.78 3.52
C GLY A 134 -25.36 2.97 2.99
N VAL A 135 -24.69 4.06 3.38
CA VAL A 135 -23.28 4.30 3.07
C VAL A 135 -22.37 3.23 3.71
N MET A 136 -22.60 2.89 4.98
CA MET A 136 -21.84 1.83 5.68
C MET A 136 -22.03 0.46 5.02
N ILE A 137 -23.25 0.13 4.58
CA ILE A 137 -23.52 -1.09 3.83
C ILE A 137 -22.73 -1.12 2.53
N VAL A 138 -22.69 -0.03 1.77
CA VAL A 138 -21.93 0.03 0.52
C VAL A 138 -20.44 -0.18 0.77
N PHE A 139 -19.88 0.40 1.85
CA PHE A 139 -18.52 0.11 2.26
C PHE A 139 -18.33 -1.37 2.57
N ALA A 140 -19.21 -2.00 3.36
CA ALA A 140 -19.12 -3.42 3.68
C ALA A 140 -19.20 -4.30 2.42
N ILE A 141 -20.23 -4.13 1.59
CA ILE A 141 -20.45 -4.92 0.36
C ILE A 141 -19.26 -4.77 -0.57
N ARG A 142 -18.74 -3.55 -0.78
CA ARG A 142 -17.58 -3.31 -1.64
C ARG A 142 -16.37 -4.14 -1.19
N HIS A 143 -16.12 -4.23 0.12
CA HIS A 143 -14.99 -4.96 0.66
C HIS A 143 -15.23 -6.48 0.59
N VAL A 144 -16.45 -6.95 0.82
CA VAL A 144 -16.84 -8.36 0.65
C VAL A 144 -16.73 -8.80 -0.81
N VAL A 145 -17.26 -8.01 -1.76
CA VAL A 145 -17.16 -8.29 -3.21
C VAL A 145 -15.70 -8.34 -3.64
N ARG A 146 -14.86 -7.44 -3.12
CA ARG A 146 -13.42 -7.47 -3.35
C ARG A 146 -12.80 -8.79 -2.89
N ASP A 147 -13.17 -9.28 -1.71
CA ASP A 147 -12.64 -10.55 -1.18
C ASP A 147 -13.13 -11.75 -1.98
N VAL A 148 -14.40 -11.75 -2.43
CA VAL A 148 -14.94 -12.79 -3.31
C VAL A 148 -14.22 -12.80 -4.66
N ILE A 149 -13.99 -11.62 -5.25
CA ILE A 149 -13.23 -11.48 -6.50
C ILE A 149 -11.78 -11.93 -6.32
N PHE A 150 -11.09 -11.51 -5.24
CA PHE A 150 -9.72 -11.95 -4.99
C PHE A 150 -9.64 -13.46 -4.76
N ARG A 151 -10.59 -14.05 -4.02
CA ARG A 151 -10.67 -15.51 -3.87
C ARG A 151 -10.93 -16.21 -5.19
N LEU A 152 -11.82 -15.69 -6.04
CA LEU A 152 -12.07 -16.22 -7.39
C LEU A 152 -10.82 -16.12 -8.28
N ILE A 153 -10.13 -14.98 -8.27
CA ILE A 153 -8.88 -14.80 -9.01
C ILE A 153 -7.82 -15.76 -8.50
N TRP A 154 -7.63 -15.91 -7.19
CA TRP A 154 -6.68 -16.87 -6.62
C TRP A 154 -7.05 -18.32 -6.94
N ALA A 155 -8.34 -18.66 -6.98
CA ALA A 155 -8.82 -19.97 -7.41
C ALA A 155 -8.59 -20.21 -8.91
N LEU A 156 -8.68 -19.17 -9.75
CA LEU A 156 -8.44 -19.24 -11.20
C LEU A 156 -6.96 -19.18 -11.59
N VAL A 157 -6.14 -18.46 -10.83
CA VAL A 157 -4.69 -18.30 -11.05
C VAL A 157 -3.90 -19.52 -10.56
N GLY A 158 -4.53 -20.43 -9.81
CA GLY A 158 -4.00 -21.78 -9.60
C GLY A 158 -2.89 -21.84 -8.56
N HIS A 159 -3.27 -21.81 -7.29
CA HIS A 159 -2.61 -22.65 -6.30
C HIS A 159 -3.53 -23.84 -6.01
N SER A 160 -3.42 -24.86 -6.87
CA SER A 160 -3.51 -26.27 -6.46
C SER A 160 -2.27 -26.64 -5.66
#